data_AF-A0A2G7M1P3-F1
#
_entry.id   AF-A0A2G7M1P3-F1
#
_cell.length_a   1.000
_cell.length_b   1.000
_cell.length_c   1.000
_cell.angle_alpha   90.00
_cell.angle_beta   90.00
_cell.angle_gamma   90.00
#
_symmetry.space_group_name_H-M   'P 1'
#
loop_
_entity.id
_entity.type
_entity.pdbx_description
1 polymer ?
#
loop_
_entity_poly.entity_id
_entity_poly.type
_entity_poly.pdbx_seq_one_letter_code
_entity_poly.pdbx_strand_id
1 'polypeptide(L)'
;MDERLKAGIEIAMVTAEGILFDGRMYTNREVIKKKWFVLAREQGEWKIPIVHIKDYHEAILIISLKYQEVSVATWVSLEKRNVKDVDDYHDQLNQLKQLKKNITKQIN
;
A
#
# COMPACT_ATOMS: atom_id res chain seq x y z
N MET A 1 26.34 -16.81 16.76
CA MET A 1 25.80 -16.19 15.54
C MET A 1 24.97 -15.01 16.02
N ASP A 2 25.47 -13.79 15.87
CA ASP A 2 24.79 -12.59 16.39
C ASP A 2 23.70 -12.21 15.36
N GLU A 3 22.51 -12.80 15.49
CA GLU A 3 21.34 -12.54 14.65
C GLU A 3 20.69 -11.19 14.99
N ARG A 4 21.49 -10.13 15.03
CA ARG A 4 20.95 -8.78 15.16
C ARG A 4 20.41 -8.36 13.79
N LEU A 5 19.10 -8.14 13.73
CA LEU A 5 18.45 -7.44 12.63
C LEU A 5 19.20 -6.13 12.38
N LYS A 6 19.84 -6.03 11.22
CA LYS A 6 20.51 -4.81 10.79
C LYS A 6 19.49 -3.92 10.11
N ALA A 7 19.12 -2.82 10.75
CA ALA A 7 18.24 -1.82 10.17
C ALA A 7 19.04 -0.60 9.70
N GLY A 8 18.62 0.00 8.59
CA GLY A 8 19.19 1.23 8.03
C GLY A 8 18.10 2.30 7.84
N ILE A 9 18.49 3.57 7.93
CA ILE A 9 17.64 4.71 7.58
C ILE A 9 18.03 5.17 6.19
N GLU A 10 17.06 5.20 5.28
CA GLU A 10 17.25 5.60 3.89
C GLU A 10 16.11 6.51 3.40
N ILE A 11 16.18 6.93 2.14
CA ILE A 11 15.21 7.79 1.50
C ILE A 11 14.47 7.03 0.39
N ALA A 12 13.15 7.03 0.45
CA ALA A 12 12.28 6.53 -0.60
C ALA A 12 11.61 7.69 -1.37
N MET A 13 11.19 7.45 -2.61
CA MET A 13 10.44 8.41 -3.43
C MET A 13 8.96 8.05 -3.42
N VAL A 14 8.08 9.02 -3.14
CA VAL A 14 6.64 8.87 -3.33
C VAL A 14 6.29 9.29 -4.76
N THR A 15 5.79 8.35 -5.55
CA THR A 15 5.39 8.55 -6.95
C THR A 15 3.86 8.43 -7.09
N ALA A 16 3.36 8.60 -8.33
CA ALA A 16 1.94 8.42 -8.62
C ALA A 16 1.48 6.94 -8.56
N GLU A 17 2.41 5.99 -8.57
CA GLU A 17 2.18 4.54 -8.58
C GLU A 17 2.41 3.89 -7.22
N GLY A 18 3.21 4.51 -6.35
CA GLY A 18 3.57 3.92 -5.07
C GLY A 18 4.71 4.65 -4.37
N ILE A 19 5.30 4.00 -3.38
CA ILE A 19 6.54 4.44 -2.75
C ILE A 19 7.67 3.62 -3.34
N LEU A 20 8.54 4.25 -4.13
CA LEU A 20 9.68 3.62 -4.78
C LEU A 20 10.88 3.60 -3.84
N PHE A 21 11.40 2.40 -3.57
CA PHE A 21 12.66 2.19 -2.85
C PHE A 21 13.35 0.93 -3.40
N ASP A 22 14.66 1.02 -3.67
CA ASP A 22 15.47 -0.10 -4.20
C ASP A 22 14.79 -0.84 -5.38
N GLY A 23 14.28 -0.06 -6.36
CA GLY A 23 13.58 -0.57 -7.54
C GLY A 23 12.22 -1.24 -7.30
N ARG A 24 11.73 -1.24 -6.05
CA ARG A 24 10.47 -1.87 -5.64
C ARG A 24 9.44 -0.83 -5.24
N MET A 25 8.18 -1.15 -5.49
CA MET A 25 7.03 -0.32 -5.12
C MET A 25 6.41 -0.81 -3.83
N TYR A 26 6.22 0.11 -2.90
CA TYR A 26 5.64 -0.14 -1.59
C TYR A 26 4.35 0.66 -1.42
N THR A 27 3.43 0.14 -0.62
CA THR A 27 2.21 0.86 -0.26
C THR A 27 1.69 0.44 1.10
N ASN A 28 0.82 1.26 1.69
CA ASN A 28 -0.01 0.86 2.81
C ASN A 28 -1.34 1.63 2.83
N ARG A 29 -2.22 1.19 3.73
CA ARG A 29 -3.53 1.80 3.91
C ARG A 29 -3.46 3.28 4.31
N GLU A 30 -2.47 3.67 5.09
CA GLU A 30 -2.37 5.03 5.64
C GLU A 30 -2.00 6.06 4.57
N VAL A 31 -1.06 5.76 3.69
CA VAL A 31 -0.70 6.65 2.58
C VAL A 31 -1.80 6.72 1.52
N ILE A 32 -2.57 5.64 1.32
CA ILE A 32 -3.75 5.62 0.45
C ILE A 32 -4.84 6.53 1.01
N LYS A 33 -5.18 6.41 2.30
CA LYS A 33 -6.18 7.29 2.95
C LYS A 33 -5.79 8.77 2.85
N LYS A 34 -4.49 9.06 2.98
CA LYS A 34 -3.93 10.41 2.86
C LYS A 34 -3.76 10.88 1.41
N LYS A 35 -4.18 10.07 0.43
CA LYS A 35 -4.13 10.37 -1.01
C LYS A 35 -2.74 10.71 -1.53
N TRP A 36 -1.68 10.13 -0.94
CA TRP A 36 -0.31 10.47 -1.31
C TRP A 36 -0.03 10.30 -2.81
N PHE A 37 -0.49 9.19 -3.40
CA PHE A 37 -0.25 8.92 -4.83
C PHE A 37 -1.03 9.86 -5.76
N VAL A 38 -2.18 10.37 -5.32
CA VAL A 38 -2.94 11.39 -6.07
C VAL A 38 -2.19 12.73 -6.00
N LEU A 39 -1.75 13.12 -4.80
CA LEU A 39 -0.95 14.33 -4.62
C LEU A 39 0.35 14.28 -5.41
N ALA A 40 1.01 13.12 -5.48
CA ALA A 40 2.24 12.96 -6.26
C ALA A 40 2.00 13.16 -7.77
N ARG A 41 0.84 12.71 -8.27
CA ARG A 41 0.42 12.94 -9.65
C ARG A 41 0.13 14.41 -9.95
N GLU A 42 -0.51 15.11 -9.01
CA GLU A 42 -0.98 16.49 -9.20
C GLU A 42 0.10 17.54 -8.91
N GLN A 43 0.96 17.27 -7.92
CA GLN A 43 1.90 18.25 -7.34
C GLN A 43 3.36 17.86 -7.54
N GLY A 44 3.63 16.65 -8.06
CA GLY A 44 4.96 16.10 -8.24
C GLY A 44 5.40 15.17 -7.11
N GLU A 45 6.43 14.39 -7.38
CA GLU A 45 6.99 13.38 -6.50
C GLU A 45 7.82 14.00 -5.36
N TRP A 46 7.88 13.33 -4.20
CA TRP A 46 8.69 13.81 -3.08
C TRP A 46 9.37 12.68 -2.32
N LYS A 47 10.42 13.05 -1.58
CA LYS A 47 11.25 12.13 -0.79
C LYS A 47 10.73 11.99 0.63
N ILE A 48 10.76 10.78 1.17
CA ILE A 48 10.42 10.48 2.57
C ILE A 48 11.51 9.63 3.23
N PRO A 49 11.79 9.82 4.53
CA PRO A 49 12.66 8.93 5.26
C PRO A 49 11.96 7.60 5.56
N ILE A 50 12.70 6.51 5.42
CA ILE A 50 12.24 5.16 5.73
C ILE A 50 13.27 4.42 6.59
N VAL A 51 12.81 3.38 7.29
CA VAL A 51 13.68 2.35 7.86
C VAL A 51 13.48 1.07 7.07
N HIS A 52 14.57 0.45 6.65
CA HIS A 52 14.55 -0.87 6.03
C HIS A 52 15.37 -1.85 6.88
N ILE A 53 14.98 -3.11 6.84
CA ILE A 53 15.76 -4.20 7.42
C ILE A 53 16.64 -4.77 6.32
N LYS A 54 17.94 -4.88 6.58
CA LYS A 54 18.90 -5.48 5.65
C LYS A 54 18.48 -6.91 5.36
N ASP A 55 18.52 -7.29 4.09
CA ASP A 55 18.14 -8.60 3.58
C ASP A 55 16.64 -8.95 3.75
N TYR A 56 15.79 -7.97 4.12
CA TYR A 56 14.33 -8.11 4.16
C TYR A 56 13.64 -7.02 3.34
N HIS A 57 13.23 -7.38 2.13
CA HIS A 57 12.70 -6.43 1.14
C HIS A 57 11.16 -6.37 1.10
N GLU A 58 10.45 -7.21 1.84
CA GLU A 58 8.99 -7.29 1.80
C GLU A 58 8.31 -6.08 2.42
N ALA A 59 8.97 -5.40 3.37
CA ALA A 59 8.42 -4.24 4.02
C ALA A 59 9.46 -3.18 4.39
N ILE A 60 8.98 -1.94 4.46
CA ILE A 60 9.69 -0.76 4.94
C ILE A 60 8.85 -0.07 6.01
N LEU A 61 9.49 0.66 6.92
CA LEU A 61 8.82 1.54 7.87
C LEU A 61 8.90 2.98 7.37
N ILE A 62 7.76 3.62 7.21
CA ILE A 62 7.66 5.04 6.88
C ILE A 62 7.69 5.84 8.17
N ILE A 63 8.58 6.84 8.23
CA ILE A 63 8.60 7.82 9.31
C ILE A 63 7.99 9.12 8.79
N SER A 64 6.76 9.40 9.19
CA SER A 64 6.11 10.65 8.84
C SER A 64 6.39 11.72 9.88
N LEU A 65 7.35 12.60 9.59
CA LEU A 65 7.66 13.74 10.46
C LEU A 65 6.50 14.73 10.59
N LYS A 66 5.75 14.95 9.50
CA LYS A 66 4.61 15.88 9.46
C LYS A 66 3.44 15.43 10.34
N TYR A 67 3.20 14.13 10.40
CA TYR A 67 2.05 13.56 11.12
C TYR A 67 2.45 12.91 12.46
N GLN A 68 3.74 12.89 12.81
CA GLN A 68 4.27 12.19 13.98
C GLN A 68 3.85 10.72 14.04
N GLU A 69 3.87 10.05 12.90
CA GLU A 69 3.35 8.69 12.72
C GLU A 69 4.42 7.77 12.12
N VAL A 70 4.37 6.51 12.53
CA VAL A 70 5.13 5.42 11.93
C VAL A 70 4.15 4.43 11.31
N SER A 71 4.43 3.98 10.09
CA SER A 71 3.58 2.99 9.43
C SER A 71 4.40 2.01 8.60
N VAL A 72 3.96 0.75 8.53
CA VAL A 72 4.60 -0.28 7.72
C VAL A 72 4.02 -0.22 6.31
N ALA A 73 4.87 -0.19 5.29
CA ALA A 73 4.50 -0.35 3.90
C ALA A 73 5.10 -1.61 3.32
N THR A 74 4.29 -2.37 2.59
CA THR A 74 4.68 -3.66 2.02
C THR A 74 4.89 -3.53 0.52
N TRP A 75 5.83 -4.32 0.00
CA TRP A 75 6.08 -4.42 -1.42
C TRP A 75 4.83 -4.92 -2.15
N VAL A 76 4.56 -4.33 -3.31
CA VAL A 76 3.51 -4.74 -4.23
C VAL A 76 4.08 -4.99 -5.61
N SER A 77 3.68 -6.11 -6.22
CA SER A 77 3.91 -6.34 -7.64
C SER A 77 2.92 -5.48 -8.43
N LEU A 78 3.45 -4.60 -9.30
CA LEU A 78 2.66 -3.81 -10.24
C LEU A 78 2.32 -4.60 -11.51
N GLU A 79 2.32 -5.94 -11.46
CA GLU A 79 1.80 -6.76 -12.55
C GLU A 79 0.45 -6.20 -13.00
N LYS A 80 0.39 -5.81 -14.28
CA LYS A 80 -0.82 -5.31 -14.92
C LYS A 80 -1.84 -6.45 -14.95
N ARG A 81 -2.57 -6.63 -13.84
CA ARG A 81 -3.78 -7.45 -13.84
C ARG A 81 -4.76 -6.79 -14.79
N ASN A 82 -5.39 -7.60 -15.63
CA ASN A 82 -6.37 -7.12 -16.59
C ASN A 82 -7.49 -6.45 -15.79
N VAL A 83 -7.71 -5.15 -16.01
CA VAL A 83 -8.67 -4.35 -15.22
C VAL A 83 -10.07 -4.99 -15.24
N LYS A 84 -10.39 -5.63 -16.36
CA LYS A 84 -11.62 -6.42 -16.55
C LYS A 84 -11.81 -7.51 -15.50
N ASP A 85 -10.76 -8.22 -15.12
CA ASP A 85 -10.84 -9.32 -14.15
C ASP A 85 -11.10 -8.80 -12.72
N VAL A 86 -10.67 -7.57 -12.43
CA VAL A 86 -10.86 -6.93 -11.12
C VAL A 86 -12.28 -6.38 -10.99
N ASP A 87 -12.80 -5.73 -12.02
CA ASP A 87 -14.17 -5.23 -12.05
C ASP A 87 -15.18 -6.39 -12.00
N ASP A 88 -14.96 -7.44 -12.80
CA ASP A 88 -15.79 -8.65 -12.81
C ASP A 88 -15.82 -9.32 -11.42
N TYR A 89 -14.67 -9.38 -10.73
CA TYR A 89 -14.59 -9.88 -9.36
C TYR A 89 -15.39 -9.01 -8.38
N HIS A 90 -15.26 -7.69 -8.47
CA HIS A 90 -15.98 -6.76 -7.59
C HIS A 90 -17.50 -6.84 -7.79
N ASP A 91 -17.95 -6.99 -9.03
CA ASP A 91 -19.36 -7.14 -9.37
C ASP A 91 -19.94 -8.44 -8.81
N GLN A 92 -19.24 -9.56 -8.97
CA GLN A 92 -19.63 -10.83 -8.34
C GLN A 92 -19.73 -10.71 -6.81
N LEU A 93 -18.75 -10.05 -6.18
CA LEU A 93 -18.73 -9.83 -4.74
C LEU A 93 -19.91 -8.97 -4.27
N ASN A 94 -20.28 -7.95 -5.05
CA ASN A 94 -21.42 -7.09 -4.77
C ASN A 94 -22.75 -7.84 -4.93
N GLN A 95 -22.89 -8.69 -5.94
CA GLN A 95 -24.06 -9.55 -6.12
C GLN A 95 -24.24 -10.50 -4.93
N LEU A 96 -23.17 -11.12 -4.44
CA LEU A 96 -23.21 -12.00 -3.27
C LEU A 96 -23.64 -11.25 -1.99
N LYS A 97 -23.15 -10.03 -1.78
CA LYS A 97 -23.57 -9.18 -0.66
C LYS A 97 -25.06 -8.83 -0.73
N GLN A 98 -25.56 -8.53 -1.92
CA GLN A 98 -26.98 -8.25 -2.12
C GLN A 98 -27.84 -9.48 -1.86
N LEU A 99 -27.42 -10.65 -2.35
CA LEU A 99 -28.13 -11.92 -2.12
C LEU A 99 -28.24 -12.23 -0.62
N LYS A 100 -27.13 -12.14 0.12
CA LYS A 100 -27.12 -12.32 1.57
C LYS A 100 -28.11 -11.37 2.26
N LYS A 101 -28.09 -10.09 1.90
CA LYS A 101 -28.98 -9.06 2.47
C LYS A 101 -30.46 -9.39 2.22
N ASN A 102 -30.79 -9.89 1.04
CA ASN A 102 -32.15 -10.26 0.66
C ASN A 102 -32.64 -11.51 1.41
N ILE A 103 -31.79 -12.53 1.53
CA ILE A 103 -32.10 -13.75 2.31
C ILE A 103 -32.35 -13.38 3.77
N THR A 104 -31.49 -12.56 4.39
CA THR A 104 -31.68 -12.12 5.78
C THR A 104 -32.97 -11.31 5.98
N LYS A 105 -33.41 -10.56 4.97
CA LYS A 105 -34.68 -9.82 5.01
C LYS A 105 -35.93 -10.70 4.84
N GLN A 106 -35.81 -11.88 4.24
CA GLN A 106 -36.94 -12.80 4.05
C GLN A 106 -37.17 -13.73 5.25
N ILE A 107 -36.16 -13.86 6.12
CA ILE A 107 -36.18 -14.73 7.30
C ILE A 107 -36.63 -13.96 8.57
N ASN A 108 -36.59 -12.62 8.54
CA ASN A 108 -37.15 -11.73 9.55
C ASN A 108 -38.52 -11.21 9.13
#